data_AF-A0A822C7G9-F1
#
_entry.id   AF-A0A822C7G9-F1
#
_cell.length_a   1.000
_cell.length_b   1.000
_cell.length_c   1.000
_cell.angle_alpha   90.00
_cell.angle_beta   90.00
_cell.angle_gamma   90.00
#
_symmetry.space_group_name_H-M   'P 1'
#
loop_
_entity.id
_entity.type
_entity.pdbx_description
1 polymer ?
#
loop_
_entity_poly.entity_id
_entity_poly.type
_entity_poly.pdbx_seq_one_letter_code
_entity_poly.pdbx_strand_id
1 'polypeptide(L)'
;MFKIQLSLLIISIVLYKNDAIDYRYHNYSEMTSILQDLASRYPSKASLVEIGKSQGGKSLLAMALSAYAPNQHVLLRPEVKYIGNIHGNEVVGLE
;
A
#
# COMPACT_ATOMS: atom_id res chain seq x y z
N MET A 1 6.86 30.36 26.41
CA MET A 1 7.04 28.90 26.44
C MET A 1 5.73 28.14 26.15
N PHE A 2 4.64 28.35 26.91
CA PHE A 2 3.34 27.66 26.70
C PHE A 2 2.70 27.81 25.31
N LYS A 3 2.80 28.97 24.66
CA LYS A 3 2.23 29.20 23.32
C LYS A 3 2.90 28.36 22.22
N ILE A 4 4.18 28.04 22.37
CA ILE A 4 4.95 27.23 21.41
C ILE A 4 4.58 25.75 21.55
N GLN A 5 4.44 25.26 22.79
CA GLN A 5 3.97 23.89 23.05
C GLN A 5 2.56 23.64 22.49
N LEU A 6 1.65 24.62 22.64
CA LEU A 6 0.27 24.48 22.16
C LEU A 6 0.17 24.51 20.64
N SER A 7 0.99 25.31 19.96
CA SER A 7 1.05 25.35 18.50
C SER A 7 1.68 24.09 17.90
N LEU A 8 2.71 23.51 18.56
CA LEU A 8 3.27 22.21 18.18
C LEU A 8 2.25 21.08 18.32
N LEU A 9 1.44 21.07 19.39
CA LEU A 9 0.38 20.07 19.59
C LEU A 9 -0.70 20.15 18.49
N ILE A 10 -1.12 21.36 18.12
CA ILE A 10 -2.09 21.57 17.03
C ILE A 10 -1.50 21.09 15.70
N ILE A 11 -0.22 21.38 15.42
CA ILE A 11 0.47 20.87 14.23
C ILE A 11 0.51 19.35 14.24
N SER A 12 0.82 18.70 15.37
CA SER A 12 0.81 17.23 15.46
C SER A 12 -0.58 16.62 15.24
N ILE A 13 -1.65 17.28 15.69
CA ILE A 13 -3.03 16.85 15.46
C ILE A 13 -3.43 17.03 13.98
N VAL A 14 -3.06 18.17 13.36
CA VAL A 14 -3.36 18.45 11.95
C VAL A 14 -2.52 17.59 11.01
N LEU A 15 -1.29 17.25 11.40
CA LEU A 15 -0.40 16.34 10.67
C LEU A 15 -0.65 14.86 10.98
N TYR A 16 -1.58 14.55 11.89
CA TYR A 16 -2.03 13.18 12.11
C TYR A 16 -2.81 12.73 10.87
N LYS A 17 -2.08 12.18 9.89
CA LYS A 17 -2.66 11.54 8.73
C LYS A 17 -3.59 10.42 9.23
N ASN A 18 -4.85 10.49 8.83
CA ASN A 18 -5.70 9.30 8.88
C ASN A 18 -5.09 8.27 7.92
N ASP A 19 -4.52 7.21 8.49
CA ASP A 19 -3.96 6.08 7.75
C ASP A 19 -5.05 5.12 7.24
N ALA A 20 -6.31 5.49 7.42
CA ALA A 20 -7.45 4.73 6.91
C ALA A 20 -7.56 4.95 5.40
N ILE A 21 -7.41 3.86 4.64
CA ILE A 21 -7.94 3.76 3.27
C ILE A 21 -9.45 3.97 3.38
N ASP A 22 -10.01 4.84 2.55
CA ASP A 22 -11.45 5.11 2.57
C ASP A 22 -12.23 3.99 1.90
N TYR A 23 -13.41 3.67 2.45
CA TYR A 23 -14.25 2.57 1.96
C TYR A 23 -15.07 3.00 0.73
N ARG A 24 -14.42 3.02 -0.42
CA ARG A 24 -15.03 3.28 -1.74
C ARG A 24 -14.26 2.52 -2.82
N TYR A 25 -14.74 2.58 -4.06
CA TYR A 25 -14.00 2.04 -5.19
C TYR A 25 -12.83 2.94 -5.59
N HIS A 26 -11.68 2.30 -5.84
CA HIS A 26 -10.47 2.95 -6.31
C HIS A 26 -10.22 2.63 -7.77
N ASN A 27 -9.98 3.66 -8.57
CA ASN A 27 -9.49 3.44 -9.92
C ASN A 27 -8.00 3.04 -9.90
N TYR A 28 -7.47 2.61 -11.05
CA TYR A 28 -6.09 2.16 -11.18
C TYR A 28 -5.04 3.15 -10.64
N SER A 29 -5.20 4.45 -10.90
CA SER A 29 -4.23 5.46 -10.45
C SER A 29 -4.27 5.61 -8.93
N GLU A 30 -5.47 5.63 -8.34
CA GLU A 30 -5.66 5.76 -6.90
C GLU A 30 -5.09 4.54 -6.17
N MET A 31 -5.45 3.33 -6.62
CA MET A 31 -4.91 2.08 -6.06
C MET A 31 -3.38 2.03 -6.19
N THR A 32 -2.82 2.45 -7.34
CA THR A 32 -1.37 2.54 -7.53
C THR A 32 -0.73 3.48 -6.52
N SER A 33 -1.32 4.66 -6.29
CA SER A 33 -0.83 5.62 -5.30
C SER A 33 -0.89 5.07 -3.87
N ILE A 34 -1.96 4.34 -3.52
CA ILE A 34 -2.10 3.68 -2.21
C ILE A 34 -0.97 2.65 -2.00
N LEU A 35 -0.74 1.78 -2.99
CA LEU A 35 0.31 0.76 -2.91
C LEU A 35 1.73 1.36 -2.84
N GLN A 36 1.98 2.43 -3.59
CA GLN A 36 3.26 3.16 -3.56
C GLN A 36 3.50 3.83 -2.21
N ASP A 37 2.48 4.51 -1.67
CA ASP A 37 2.52 5.14 -0.36
C ASP A 37 2.79 4.09 0.73
N LEU A 38 2.09 2.94 0.70
CA LEU A 38 2.30 1.85 1.65
C LEU A 38 3.74 1.31 1.61
N ALA A 39 4.29 1.06 0.42
CA ALA A 39 5.67 0.62 0.26
C ALA A 39 6.68 1.67 0.77
N SER A 40 6.41 2.96 0.53
CA SER A 40 7.28 4.06 0.97
C SER A 40 7.30 4.25 2.49
N ARG A 41 6.16 4.01 3.16
CA ARG A 41 6.02 4.15 4.61
C ARG A 41 6.64 2.99 5.36
N TYR A 42 6.62 1.80 4.78
CA TYR A 42 7.09 0.57 5.42
C TYR A 42 8.17 -0.16 4.60
N PRO A 43 9.30 0.48 4.26
CA PRO A 43 10.28 -0.06 3.31
C PRO A 43 10.95 -1.37 3.78
N SER A 44 10.96 -1.65 5.08
CA SER A 44 11.49 -2.91 5.63
C SER A 44 10.48 -4.07 5.65
N LYS A 45 9.18 -3.79 5.43
CA LYS A 45 8.08 -4.74 5.57
C LYS A 45 7.21 -4.89 4.33
N ALA A 46 7.20 -3.90 3.46
CA ALA A 46 6.41 -3.85 2.24
C ALA A 46 7.30 -3.57 1.04
N SER A 47 7.06 -4.29 -0.06
CA SER A 47 7.72 -4.03 -1.33
C SER A 47 6.70 -4.10 -2.45
N LEU A 48 6.60 -3.02 -3.23
CA LEU A 48 5.80 -2.98 -4.45
C LEU A 48 6.62 -3.51 -5.60
N VAL A 49 6.10 -4.53 -6.28
CA VAL A 49 6.75 -5.14 -7.43
C VAL A 49 5.83 -5.12 -8.64
N GLU A 50 6.40 -4.85 -9.81
CA GLU A 50 5.71 -5.03 -11.09
C GLU A 50 5.96 -6.45 -11.57
N ILE A 51 4.88 -7.23 -11.74
CA ILE A 51 4.95 -8.62 -12.21
C ILE A 51 4.70 -8.74 -13.72
N GLY A 52 4.43 -7.61 -14.39
CA GLY A 52 4.23 -7.55 -15.83
C GLY A 52 3.40 -6.34 -16.24
N LYS A 53 2.97 -6.33 -17.51
CA LYS A 53 2.05 -5.35 -18.08
C LYS A 53 0.80 -6.05 -18.61
N SER A 54 -0.35 -5.41 -18.42
CA SER A 54 -1.59 -5.79 -19.12
C SER A 54 -1.48 -5.52 -20.63
N GLN A 55 -2.43 -6.05 -21.41
CA GLN A 55 -2.52 -5.74 -22.84
C GLN A 55 -2.64 -4.22 -23.11
N GLY A 56 -3.31 -3.48 -22.23
CA GLY A 56 -3.45 -2.03 -22.30
C GLY A 56 -2.26 -1.25 -21.73
N GLY A 57 -1.11 -1.90 -21.46
CA GLY A 57 0.11 -1.26 -20.99
C GLY A 57 0.13 -0.87 -19.50
N LYS A 58 -0.96 -1.09 -18.75
CA LYS A 58 -0.99 -0.88 -17.29
C LYS A 58 -0.10 -1.89 -16.57
N SER A 59 0.64 -1.45 -15.57
CA SER A 59 1.44 -2.33 -14.71
C SER A 59 0.54 -3.27 -13.92
N LEU A 60 0.94 -4.54 -13.86
CA LEU A 60 0.38 -5.51 -12.93
C LEU A 60 1.22 -5.43 -11.65
N LEU A 61 0.62 -4.89 -10.61
CA LEU A 61 1.30 -4.62 -9.35
C LEU A 61 0.99 -5.72 -8.33
N ALA A 62 2.02 -6.13 -7.58
CA ALA A 62 1.87 -6.98 -6.41
C ALA A 62 2.56 -6.34 -5.20
N MET A 63 1.92 -6.44 -4.04
CA MET A 63 2.48 -6.02 -2.76
C MET A 63 3.03 -7.25 -2.04
N ALA A 64 4.35 -7.31 -1.86
CA ALA A 64 4.97 -8.30 -1.00
C ALA A 64 5.03 -7.78 0.43
N LEU A 65 4.50 -8.55 1.38
CA LEU A 65 4.44 -8.21 2.80
C LEU A 65 5.20 -9.24 3.63
N SER A 66 6.04 -8.77 4.54
CA SER A 66 6.80 -9.61 5.46
C SER A 66 7.24 -8.83 6.71
N ALA A 67 7.57 -9.53 7.79
CA ALA A 67 8.19 -8.90 8.95
C ALA A 67 9.58 -8.31 8.63
N TYR A 68 10.30 -8.89 7.67
CA TYR A 68 11.58 -8.43 7.13
C TYR A 68 11.86 -9.04 5.76
N ALA A 69 12.70 -8.38 4.97
CA ALA A 69 13.10 -8.81 3.63
C ALA A 69 11.88 -9.21 2.75
N PRO A 70 10.93 -8.28 2.52
CA PRO A 70 9.67 -8.56 1.81
C PRO A 70 9.88 -9.00 0.36
N ASN A 71 11.03 -8.69 -0.24
CA ASN A 71 11.37 -9.03 -1.62
C ASN A 71 12.35 -10.22 -1.72
N GLN A 72 12.54 -10.99 -0.66
CA GLN A 72 13.45 -12.13 -0.65
C GLN A 72 12.79 -13.38 -0.07
N HIS A 73 13.02 -14.51 -0.72
CA HIS A 73 12.72 -15.82 -0.15
C HIS A 73 13.59 -16.04 1.09
N VAL A 74 12.99 -16.53 2.17
CA VAL A 74 13.69 -16.91 3.40
C VAL A 74 13.40 -18.37 3.69
N LEU A 75 14.45 -19.14 3.92
CA LEU A 75 14.34 -20.56 4.20
C LEU A 75 13.38 -20.82 5.38
N LEU A 76 12.52 -21.84 5.23
CA LEU A 76 11.47 -22.20 6.20
C LEU A 76 10.38 -21.15 6.43
N ARG A 77 10.32 -20.08 5.63
CA ARG A 77 9.21 -19.14 5.61
C ARG A 77 8.30 -19.46 4.41
N PRO A 78 7.08 -19.96 4.62
CA PRO A 78 6.16 -20.24 3.52
C PRO A 78 5.74 -18.93 2.82
N GLU A 79 5.47 -19.03 1.53
CA GLU A 79 4.94 -17.93 0.73
C GLU A 79 3.49 -18.22 0.35
N VAL A 80 2.64 -17.23 0.56
CA VAL A 80 1.21 -17.27 0.20
C VAL A 80 0.88 -16.06 -0.63
N LYS A 81 -0.14 -16.17 -1.48
CA LYS A 81 -0.59 -15.07 -2.34
C LYS A 81 -2.10 -14.96 -2.34
N TYR A 82 -2.58 -13.73 -2.35
CA TYR A 82 -3.95 -13.37 -2.70
C TYR A 82 -3.94 -12.70 -4.06
N ILE A 83 -4.91 -13.06 -4.90
CA ILE A 83 -5.09 -12.48 -6.23
C ILE A 83 -6.56 -12.13 -6.36
N GLY A 84 -6.84 -10.89 -6.71
CA GLY A 84 -8.18 -10.37 -6.94
C GLY A 84 -8.31 -9.75 -8.33
N ASN A 85 -9.54 -9.41 -8.69
CA ASN A 85 -9.88 -8.65 -9.90
C ASN A 85 -9.33 -9.22 -11.22
N ILE A 86 -9.25 -10.56 -11.32
CA ILE A 86 -8.90 -11.24 -12.59
C ILE A 86 -9.95 -10.95 -13.66
N HIS A 87 -11.22 -10.99 -13.28
CA HIS A 87 -12.32 -10.43 -14.06
C HIS A 87 -12.50 -8.97 -13.65
N GLY A 88 -12.40 -8.04 -14.62
CA GLY A 88 -12.39 -6.60 -14.33
C GLY A 88 -13.66 -6.05 -13.68
N ASN A 89 -14.79 -6.75 -13.81
CA ASN A 89 -16.07 -6.41 -13.18
C ASN A 89 -16.26 -7.04 -11.78
N GLU A 90 -15.38 -7.95 -11.35
CA GLU A 90 -15.38 -8.54 -10.01
C GLU A 90 -14.51 -7.69 -9.08
N VAL A 91 -15.00 -6.49 -8.78
CA VAL A 91 -14.23 -5.43 -8.11
C VAL A 91 -14.09 -5.61 -6.60
N VAL A 92 -14.91 -6.44 -5.97
CA VAL A 92 -14.88 -6.62 -4.51
C VAL A 92 -13.54 -7.19 -4.02
N GLY A 93 -12.86 -8.00 -4.84
CA GLY A 93 -11.54 -8.53 -4.48
C GLY A 93 -10.37 -7.58 -4.79
N LEU A 94 -10.62 -6.41 -5.40
CA LEU A 94 -9.61 -5.36 -5.63
C LEU A 94 -9.40 -4.51 -4.38
N GLU A 95 -10.50 -4.19 -3.70
CA GLU A 95 -10.59 -3.33 -2.52
C GLU A 95 -10.26 -4.09 -1.23
#